data_AF-A0A329T6X5-F1
#
_entry.id   AF-A0A329T6X5-F1
#
_cell.length_a   1.000
_cell.length_b   1.000
_cell.length_c   1.000
_cell.angle_alpha   90.00
_cell.angle_beta   90.00
_cell.angle_gamma   90.00
#
_symmetry.space_group_name_H-M   'P 1'
#
loop_
_entity.id
_entity.type
_entity.pdbx_description
1 polymer ?
#
loop_
_entity_poly.entity_id
_entity_poly.type
_entity_poly.pdbx_seq_one_letter_code
_entity_poly.pdbx_strand_id
1 'polypeptide(L)'
;MSTVVAIETPTGVAIVGDTRVVDGGTVSSDRFQRVFDLGGVGIGIAGKSAAVQEFYRSFEVALRDRGLEISDTPDIDAVARIAARETEKASVDAVVGARDADTGGEVDVWTIESADRITPDVRRAGEGAER
;
A
#
# COMPACT_ATOMS: atom_id res chain seq x y z
N MET A 1 7.42 -8.45 13.90
CA MET A 1 7.38 -8.31 12.43
C MET A 1 5.93 -8.13 12.04
N SER A 2 5.66 -7.30 11.04
CA SER A 2 4.34 -7.14 10.45
C SER A 2 4.28 -7.86 9.10
N THR A 3 3.08 -8.20 8.64
CA THR A 3 2.87 -8.82 7.32
C THR A 3 1.77 -8.08 6.60
N VAL A 4 2.04 -7.73 5.35
CA VAL A 4 1.06 -7.18 4.40
C VAL A 4 1.15 -7.99 3.11
N VAL A 5 0.00 -8.30 2.52
CA VAL A 5 -0.13 -9.05 1.27
C VAL A 5 -1.09 -8.29 0.37
N ALA A 6 -0.71 -8.07 -0.88
CA ALA A 6 -1.61 -7.61 -1.94
C ALA A 6 -1.81 -8.74 -2.96
N ILE A 7 -3.04 -8.88 -3.44
CA ILE A 7 -3.42 -9.85 -4.45
C ILE A 7 -4.18 -9.10 -5.54
N GLU A 8 -3.60 -9.09 -6.74
CA GLU A 8 -4.28 -8.66 -7.95
C GLU A 8 -5.34 -9.69 -8.35
N THR A 9 -6.51 -9.21 -8.72
CA THR A 9 -7.63 -9.99 -9.24
C THR A 9 -8.12 -9.35 -10.54
N PRO A 10 -8.85 -10.08 -11.40
CA PRO A 10 -9.45 -9.50 -12.61
C PRO A 10 -10.39 -8.31 -12.34
N THR A 11 -10.86 -8.15 -11.10
CA THR A 11 -11.82 -7.12 -10.71
C THR A 11 -11.21 -6.02 -9.81
N GLY A 12 -9.92 -6.09 -9.49
CA GLY A 12 -9.25 -5.12 -8.61
C GLY A 12 -8.18 -5.75 -7.70
N VAL A 13 -7.79 -5.04 -6.64
CA VAL A 13 -6.75 -5.49 -5.69
C VAL A 13 -7.36 -5.76 -4.32
N ALA A 14 -6.97 -6.87 -3.70
CA ALA A 14 -7.22 -7.14 -2.29
C ALA A 14 -5.92 -6.94 -1.48
N ILE A 15 -5.94 -6.06 -0.48
CA ILE A 15 -4.79 -5.81 0.41
C ILE A 15 -5.18 -6.23 1.83
N VAL A 16 -4.34 -7.07 2.45
CA VAL A 16 -4.54 -7.61 3.80
C VAL A 16 -3.29 -7.36 4.63
N GLY A 17 -3.48 -6.90 5.86
CA GLY A 17 -2.39 -6.68 6.82
C GLY A 17 -2.69 -7.32 8.17
N ASP A 18 -1.66 -7.79 8.85
CA ASP A 18 -1.79 -8.24 10.24
C ASP A 18 -2.09 -7.06 11.18
N THR A 19 -2.82 -7.31 12.25
CA THR A 19 -3.22 -6.26 13.20
C THR A 19 -2.44 -6.28 14.51
N ARG A 20 -1.48 -7.19 14.65
CA ARG A 20 -0.79 -7.42 15.92
C ARG A 20 0.45 -6.54 16.02
N VAL A 21 0.71 -6.04 17.22
CA VAL A 21 1.99 -5.42 17.61
C VAL A 21 2.54 -6.23 18.77
N VAL A 22 3.78 -6.67 18.61
CA VAL A 22 4.53 -7.39 19.65
C VAL A 22 5.71 -6.52 20.04
N ASP A 23 5.83 -6.23 21.33
CA ASP A 23 6.95 -5.49 21.92
C ASP A 23 7.51 -6.27 23.12
N GLY A 24 8.82 -6.48 23.12
CA GLY A 24 9.51 -7.26 24.15
C GLY A 24 8.95 -8.67 24.38
N GLY A 25 8.33 -9.29 23.37
CA GLY A 25 7.69 -10.61 23.48
C GLY A 25 6.26 -10.61 24.03
N THR A 26 5.70 -9.44 24.31
CA THR A 26 4.30 -9.27 24.73
C THR A 26 3.48 -8.62 23.63
N VAL A 27 2.20 -8.97 23.52
CA VAL A 27 1.28 -8.31 22.59
C VAL A 27 0.89 -6.96 23.19
N SER A 28 1.35 -5.87 22.59
CA SER A 28 0.98 -4.50 23.00
C SER A 28 -0.28 -4.01 22.30
N SER A 29 -0.65 -4.61 21.16
CA SER A 29 -1.90 -4.33 20.44
C SER A 29 -2.32 -5.50 19.55
N ASP A 30 -3.63 -5.68 19.37
CA ASP A 30 -4.26 -6.65 18.47
C ASP A 30 -5.11 -5.99 17.36
N ARG A 31 -5.14 -4.65 17.29
CA ARG A 31 -5.98 -3.84 16.38
C ARG A 31 -5.20 -2.76 15.65
N PHE A 32 -3.92 -2.95 15.45
CA PHE A 32 -3.09 -1.99 14.75
C PHE A 32 -3.44 -1.99 13.25
N GLN A 33 -3.84 -0.83 12.72
CA GLN A 33 -4.20 -0.71 11.31
C GLN A 33 -2.95 -0.53 10.45
N ARG A 34 -2.81 -1.38 9.42
CA ARG A 34 -1.71 -1.35 8.44
C ARG A 34 -2.18 -1.15 7.01
N VAL A 35 -3.49 -1.22 6.79
CA VAL A 35 -4.12 -1.09 5.48
C VAL A 35 -5.11 0.07 5.53
N PHE A 36 -5.09 0.91 4.50
CA PHE A 36 -5.88 2.13 4.41
C PHE A 36 -6.47 2.22 3.01
N ASP A 37 -7.65 2.82 2.90
CA ASP A 37 -8.33 3.09 1.63
C ASP A 37 -8.36 4.60 1.38
N LEU A 38 -8.07 4.99 0.14
CA LEU A 38 -8.14 6.34 -0.37
C LEU A 38 -9.01 6.38 -1.62
N GLY A 39 -10.33 6.35 -1.45
CA GLY A 39 -11.26 6.59 -2.56
C GLY A 39 -11.12 5.59 -3.71
N GLY A 40 -10.77 4.33 -3.41
CA GLY A 40 -10.52 3.27 -4.39
C GLY A 40 -9.04 2.91 -4.59
N VAL A 41 -8.12 3.64 -3.96
CA VAL A 41 -6.69 3.25 -3.88
C VAL A 41 -6.40 2.64 -2.51
N GLY A 42 -6.04 1.37 -2.47
CA GLY A 42 -5.62 0.67 -1.27
C GLY A 42 -4.13 0.82 -1.01
N ILE A 43 -3.74 1.01 0.25
CA ILE A 43 -2.34 1.08 0.68
C ILE A 43 -2.12 0.14 1.85
N GLY A 44 -1.11 -0.71 1.80
CA GLY A 44 -0.67 -1.55 2.90
C GLY A 44 0.77 -1.27 3.29
N ILE A 45 1.09 -1.26 4.59
CA ILE A 45 2.42 -0.90 5.09
C ILE A 45 2.97 -1.98 6.03
N ALA A 46 4.18 -2.45 5.75
CA ALA A 46 4.94 -3.34 6.62
C ALA A 46 6.10 -2.58 7.28
N GLY A 47 6.25 -2.70 8.59
CA GLY A 47 7.31 -2.04 9.34
C GLY A 47 7.09 -2.10 10.85
N LYS A 48 7.98 -1.44 11.60
CA LYS A 48 7.79 -1.24 13.04
C LYS A 48 6.58 -0.33 13.28
N SER A 49 5.81 -0.58 14.35
CA SER A 49 4.58 0.18 14.65
C SER A 49 4.80 1.70 14.70
N ALA A 50 5.88 2.16 15.33
CA ALA A 50 6.23 3.58 15.38
C ALA A 50 6.53 4.16 13.99
N ALA A 51 7.26 3.43 13.15
CA ALA A 51 7.58 3.82 11.78
C ALA A 51 6.34 3.87 10.89
N VAL A 52 5.41 2.92 11.04
CA VAL A 52 4.13 2.93 10.31
C VAL A 52 3.27 4.13 10.71
N GLN A 53 3.26 4.52 11.99
CA GLN A 53 2.55 5.72 12.43
C GLN A 53 3.19 7.02 11.91
N GLU A 54 4.52 7.05 11.85
CA GLU A 54 5.26 8.18 11.28
C GLU A 54 4.97 8.32 9.79
N PHE A 55 5.05 7.23 9.03
CA PHE A 55 4.64 7.17 7.63
C PHE A 55 3.22 7.73 7.47
N TYR A 56 2.25 7.21 8.24
CA TYR A 56 0.85 7.60 8.06
C TYR A 56 0.67 9.11 8.25
N ARG A 57 1.30 9.67 9.28
CA ARG A 57 1.22 11.11 9.57
C ARG A 57 1.85 11.94 8.45
N SER A 58 3.02 11.56 7.95
CA SER A 58 3.71 12.33 6.91
C SER A 58 3.02 12.19 5.54
N PHE A 59 2.52 11.00 5.26
CA PHE A 59 1.77 10.67 4.05
C PHE A 59 0.44 11.42 3.97
N GLU A 60 -0.33 11.48 5.06
CA GLU A 60 -1.57 12.25 5.11
C GLU A 60 -1.32 13.75 4.86
N VAL A 61 -0.26 14.32 5.43
CA VAL A 61 0.14 15.70 5.17
C VAL A 61 0.51 15.89 3.70
N ALA A 62 1.29 14.97 3.13
CA ALA A 62 1.72 15.05 1.73
C ALA A 62 0.55 14.92 0.72
N LEU A 63 -0.47 14.11 1.03
CA LEU A 63 -1.70 14.02 0.23
C LEU A 63 -2.45 15.36 0.24
N ARG A 64 -2.63 15.95 1.43
CA ARG A 64 -3.32 17.24 1.59
C ARG A 64 -2.59 18.37 0.88
N ASP A 65 -1.26 18.41 0.98
CA ASP A 65 -0.42 19.41 0.28
C ASP A 65 -0.55 19.32 -1.25
N ARG A 66 -0.90 18.13 -1.77
CA ARG A 66 -1.11 17.86 -3.20
C ARG A 66 -2.57 18.09 -3.65
N GLY A 67 -3.47 18.44 -2.73
CA GLY A 67 -4.90 18.57 -3.01
C GLY A 67 -5.60 17.24 -3.31
N LEU A 68 -5.00 16.11 -2.93
CA LEU A 68 -5.61 14.79 -3.07
C LEU A 68 -6.55 14.57 -1.88
N GLU A 69 -7.83 14.89 -2.04
CA GLU A 69 -8.87 14.59 -1.06
C GLU A 69 -9.42 13.18 -1.27
N ILE A 70 -9.80 12.52 -0.18
CA ILE A 70 -10.35 11.14 -0.16
C ILE A 70 -11.70 11.04 -0.92
N SER A 71 -12.31 12.19 -1.30
CA SER A 71 -13.61 12.27 -1.95
C SER A 71 -13.61 12.05 -3.46
N ASP A 72 -12.46 12.17 -4.14
CA ASP A 72 -12.29 11.82 -5.56
C ASP A 72 -11.29 10.67 -5.67
N THR A 73 -11.49 9.73 -6.60
CA THR A 73 -10.55 8.63 -6.81
C THR A 73 -9.19 9.21 -7.22
N PRO A 74 -8.17 9.15 -6.34
CA PRO A 74 -6.90 9.78 -6.64
C PRO A 74 -6.13 8.96 -7.68
N ASP A 75 -5.37 9.64 -8.53
CA ASP A 75 -4.45 9.02 -9.48
C ASP A 75 -3.46 8.11 -8.73
N ILE A 76 -3.47 6.81 -9.07
CA ILE A 76 -2.63 5.80 -8.41
C ILE A 76 -1.15 6.11 -8.57
N ASP A 77 -0.70 6.67 -9.69
CA ASP A 77 0.70 7.05 -9.90
C ASP A 77 1.11 8.21 -9.00
N ALA A 78 0.18 9.14 -8.75
CA ALA A 78 0.43 10.23 -7.81
C ALA A 78 0.54 9.70 -6.37
N VAL A 79 -0.37 8.81 -5.97
CA VAL A 79 -0.37 8.16 -4.66
C VAL A 79 0.89 7.32 -4.45
N ALA A 80 1.24 6.46 -5.41
CA ALA A 80 2.42 5.60 -5.36
C ALA A 80 3.72 6.41 -5.24
N ARG A 81 3.83 7.54 -5.94
CA ARG A 81 4.99 8.44 -5.83
C ARG A 81 5.11 9.09 -4.46
N ILE A 82 4.00 9.52 -3.87
CA ILE A 82 4.00 10.07 -2.51
C ILE A 82 4.36 8.97 -1.51
N ALA A 83 3.73 7.80 -1.63
CA ALA A 83 4.01 6.64 -0.78
C ALA A 83 5.50 6.26 -0.86
N ALA A 84 6.10 6.23 -2.04
CA ALA A 84 7.52 5.90 -2.21
C ALA A 84 8.44 6.82 -1.41
N ARG A 85 8.21 8.14 -1.52
CA ARG A 85 8.98 9.14 -0.78
C ARG A 85 8.83 8.98 0.74
N GLU A 86 7.62 8.71 1.22
CA GLU A 86 7.38 8.59 2.67
C GLU A 86 7.85 7.23 3.22
N THR A 87 7.85 6.19 2.39
CA THR A 87 8.36 4.84 2.70
C THR A 87 9.86 4.89 3.01
N GLU A 88 10.63 5.58 2.16
CA GLU A 88 12.07 5.79 2.35
C GLU A 88 12.38 6.50 3.68
N LYS A 89 11.67 7.61 3.96
CA LYS A 89 11.88 8.39 5.19
C LYS A 89 11.56 7.61 6.45
N ALA A 90 10.46 6.86 6.44
CA ALA A 90 10.01 6.12 7.61
C ALA A 90 10.72 4.75 7.74
N SER A 91 11.50 4.33 6.75
CA SER A 91 12.13 3.00 6.70
C SER A 91 11.11 1.87 6.89
N VAL A 92 10.02 1.95 6.14
CA VAL A 92 8.96 0.94 6.06
C VAL A 92 8.92 0.34 4.66
N ASP A 93 8.16 -0.71 4.43
CA ASP A 93 7.82 -1.18 3.08
C ASP A 93 6.33 -0.95 2.85
N ALA A 94 5.95 -0.69 1.60
CA ALA A 94 4.57 -0.39 1.24
C ALA A 94 4.13 -1.12 -0.02
N VAL A 95 2.82 -1.36 -0.11
CA VAL A 95 2.15 -1.78 -1.33
C VAL A 95 1.00 -0.81 -1.60
N VAL A 96 0.86 -0.39 -2.85
CA VAL A 96 -0.21 0.49 -3.31
C VAL A 96 -0.93 -0.22 -4.44
N GLY A 97 -2.26 -0.27 -4.41
CA GLY A 97 -3.03 -0.94 -5.44
C GLY A 97 -4.35 -0.23 -5.73
N ALA A 98 -4.71 -0.14 -6.98
CA ALA A 98 -6.01 0.38 -7.41
C ALA A 98 -6.47 -0.31 -8.69
N ARG A 99 -7.76 -0.19 -8.97
CA ARG A 99 -8.29 -0.50 -10.31
C ARG A 99 -8.51 0.81 -11.02
N ASP A 100 -7.87 0.98 -12.17
CA ASP A 100 -8.08 2.13 -13.02
C ASP A 100 -9.42 1.99 -13.75
N ALA A 101 -10.39 2.82 -13.35
CA ALA A 101 -11.71 2.84 -13.97
C ALA A 101 -11.71 3.57 -15.33
N ASP A 102 -10.71 4.41 -15.59
CA ASP A 102 -10.62 5.29 -16.76
C ASP A 102 -9.94 4.61 -17.95
N THR A 103 -8.97 3.71 -17.72
CA THR A 103 -8.31 2.92 -18.77
C THR A 103 -9.05 1.63 -19.16
N GLY A 104 -10.22 1.37 -18.56
CA GLY A 104 -11.04 0.19 -18.88
C GLY A 104 -10.89 -0.98 -17.91
N GLY A 105 -10.33 -0.76 -16.73
CA GLY A 105 -10.31 -1.74 -15.64
C GLY A 105 -8.98 -2.45 -15.43
N GLU A 106 -7.86 -1.90 -15.94
CA GLU A 106 -6.53 -2.40 -15.61
C GLU A 106 -6.28 -2.24 -14.11
N VAL A 107 -5.59 -3.22 -13.54
CA VAL A 107 -5.33 -3.28 -12.11
C VAL A 107 -3.85 -3.07 -11.91
N ASP A 108 -3.51 -2.01 -11.19
CA ASP A 108 -2.12 -1.63 -10.94
C ASP A 108 -1.75 -1.95 -9.49
N VAL A 109 -0.63 -2.64 -9.31
CA VAL A 109 -0.03 -2.93 -8.01
C VAL A 109 1.43 -2.51 -7.99
N TRP A 110 1.77 -1.66 -7.04
CA TRP A 110 3.10 -1.14 -6.81
C TRP A 110 3.65 -1.67 -5.48
N THR A 111 4.78 -2.37 -5.53
CA THR A 111 5.54 -2.71 -4.32
C THR A 111 6.69 -1.72 -4.16
N ILE A 112 6.81 -1.16 -2.96
CA ILE A 112 7.76 -0.11 -2.60
C ILE A 112 8.57 -0.63 -1.41
N GLU A 113 9.83 -0.97 -1.67
CA GLU A 113 10.76 -1.39 -0.63
C GLU A 113 11.56 -0.18 -0.13
N SER A 114 11.75 -0.06 1.18
CA SER A 114 12.56 1.01 1.79
C SER A 114 14.03 1.00 1.37
N ALA A 115 14.52 -0.13 0.84
CA ALA A 115 15.93 -0.36 0.57
C ALA A 115 16.37 -0.12 -0.88
N ASP A 116 15.54 -0.38 -1.90
CA ASP A 116 15.77 0.05 -3.30
C ASP A 116 14.63 -0.40 -4.23
N ARG A 117 14.30 0.47 -5.21
CA ARG A 117 13.33 0.33 -6.32
C ARG A 117 11.83 0.40 -6.02
N ILE A 118 11.18 1.34 -6.72
CA ILE A 118 9.79 1.20 -7.15
C ILE A 118 9.79 0.17 -8.27
N THR A 119 9.22 -1.00 -8.03
CA THR A 119 8.96 -1.98 -9.07
C THR A 119 7.45 -2.11 -9.26
N PRO A 120 6.90 -1.79 -10.45
CA PRO A 120 5.57 -2.26 -10.78
C PRO A 120 5.63 -3.79 -10.74
N ASP A 121 4.81 -4.42 -9.91
CA ASP A 121 4.80 -5.88 -9.80
C ASP A 121 3.96 -6.44 -10.96
N VAL A 122 4.51 -6.40 -12.17
CA VAL A 122 3.89 -7.00 -13.35
C VAL A 122 4.10 -8.51 -13.28
N ARG A 123 3.35 -9.20 -12.42
CA ARG A 123 3.17 -10.66 -12.54
C ARG A 123 1.97 -10.92 -13.41
N ARG A 124 2.22 -11.05 -14.72
CA ARG A 124 1.25 -11.70 -15.63
C ARG A 124 0.98 -13.12 -15.14
N ALA A 125 -0.08 -13.30 -14.37
CA ALA A 125 -0.65 -14.61 -14.10
C ALA A 125 -1.49 -15.03 -15.30
N GLY A 126 -0.87 -15.66 -16.29
CA GLY A 126 -1.60 -16.15 -17.46
C GLY A 126 -0.73 -16.75 -18.56
N GLU A 127 -0.08 -17.89 -18.30
CA GLU A 127 -0.02 -18.97 -19.29
C GLU A 127 0.34 -20.29 -18.58
N GLY A 128 -0.61 -21.22 -18.54
CA GLY A 128 -0.38 -22.54 -17.95
C GLY A 128 -1.60 -23.17 -17.31
N ALA A 129 -2.73 -23.25 -18.04
CA ALA A 129 -3.80 -24.21 -17.72
C ALA A 129 -4.81 -24.35 -18.86
N GLU A 130 -4.41 -24.76 -20.07
CA GLU A 130 -5.28 -25.54 -20.96
C GLU A 130 -4.45 -26.65 -21.63
N ARG A 131 -5.08 -27.81 -21.79
CA ARG A 131 -4.49 -29.13 -22.10
C ARG A 131 -3.78 -29.22 -23.44
#